data_AF-A0A352PWD3-F1
#
_entry.id   AF-A0A352PWD3-F1
#
_cell.length_a   1.000
_cell.length_b   1.000
_cell.length_c   1.000
_cell.angle_alpha   90.00
_cell.angle_beta   90.00
_cell.angle_gamma   90.00
#
_symmetry.space_group_name_H-M   'P 1'
#
loop_
_entity.id
_entity.type
_entity.pdbx_description
1 polymer ?
#
loop_
_entity_poly.entity_id
_entity_poly.type
_entity_poly.pdbx_seq_one_letter_code
_entity_poly.pdbx_strand_id
1 'polypeptide(L)'
;MVIRNKQTFSLGLIMGISFYVVLGLIFSPIFGGVNGLDYADNLFNKLSKGSSYFIPKVQKNAEKFAGKPLSLTIKLDKPEQVEKTVKVLLAAGVQVGKKDTDITITGDLGQMAGRIIKDADAMYHNKGSEVSAAYGMDEKEVMRAWWNVLSKADKELKKQKKIEEANFLGEVSKKTIEPAYNFYKIEGQRVVDKAGVMTGLLVFYVIYTMWWGYAVFYMFDGLGLSMKKAKVKKEV
;
A
#
# COMPACT_ATOMS: atom_id res chain seq x y z
N MET A 1 21.24 44.42 19.76
CA MET A 1 21.31 43.05 20.32
C MET A 1 20.19 42.23 19.67
N VAL A 2 20.55 41.18 18.92
CA VAL A 2 19.59 40.42 18.07
C VAL A 2 18.61 39.57 18.90
N ILE A 3 19.03 39.14 20.10
CA ILE A 3 18.17 38.46 21.06
C ILE A 3 17.49 39.49 21.95
N ARG A 4 16.16 39.57 21.89
CA ARG A 4 15.33 40.50 22.68
C ARG A 4 14.83 39.90 23.99
N ASN A 5 14.59 38.59 24.04
CA ASN A 5 14.26 37.85 25.25
C ASN A 5 15.16 36.62 25.38
N LYS A 6 16.12 36.68 26.31
CA LYS A 6 17.12 35.62 26.50
C LYS A 6 16.51 34.33 27.06
N GLN A 7 15.45 34.43 27.88
CA GLN A 7 14.84 33.28 28.52
C GLN A 7 14.09 32.41 27.51
N THR A 8 13.23 33.02 26.70
CA THR A 8 12.47 32.30 25.66
C THR A 8 13.39 31.77 24.58
N PHE A 9 14.39 32.55 24.17
CA PHE A 9 15.41 32.09 23.23
C PHE A 9 16.19 30.86 23.74
N SER A 10 16.66 30.89 25.00
CA SER A 10 17.42 29.78 25.60
C SER A 10 16.56 28.52 25.74
N LEU A 11 15.28 28.66 26.12
CA LEU A 11 14.34 27.55 26.18
C LEU A 11 14.15 26.91 24.79
N GLY A 12 13.91 27.72 23.75
CA GLY A 12 13.79 27.24 22.37
C GLY A 12 15.06 26.54 21.88
N LEU A 13 16.24 27.08 22.22
CA LEU A 13 17.52 26.47 21.87
C LEU A 13 17.74 25.11 22.55
N ILE A 14 17.46 25.00 23.85
CA ILE A 14 17.54 23.72 24.58
C ILE A 14 16.57 22.70 23.99
N MET A 15 15.33 23.12 23.71
CA MET A 15 14.34 22.26 23.05
C MET A 15 14.81 21.81 21.66
N GLY A 16 15.43 22.70 20.88
CA GLY A 16 15.98 22.37 19.56
C GLY A 16 17.15 21.39 19.63
N ILE A 17 18.12 21.61 20.53
CA ILE A 17 19.27 20.70 20.71
C ILE A 17 18.78 19.32 21.15
N SER A 18 17.91 19.25 22.15
CA SER A 18 17.37 17.98 22.64
C SER A 18 16.52 17.26 21.58
N PHE A 19 15.78 18.00 20.74
CA PHE A 19 15.12 17.45 19.56
C PHE A 19 16.13 16.82 18.59
N TYR A 20 17.22 17.52 18.25
CA TYR A 20 18.24 16.98 17.34
C TYR A 20 18.97 15.76 17.90
N VAL A 21 19.16 15.67 19.23
CA VAL A 21 19.67 14.46 19.88
C VAL A 21 18.71 13.29 19.66
N VAL A 22 17.41 13.47 19.94
CA VAL A 22 16.41 12.43 19.71
C VAL A 22 16.32 12.07 18.22
N LEU A 23 16.39 13.04 17.32
CA LEU A 23 16.43 12.80 15.88
C LEU A 23 17.65 11.97 15.47
N GLY A 24 18.83 12.30 15.99
CA GLY A 24 20.04 11.51 15.80
C GLY A 24 19.89 10.07 16.29
N LEU A 25 19.23 9.87 17.43
CA LEU A 25 18.91 8.54 17.95
C LEU A 25 17.93 7.79 17.03
N ILE A 26 16.90 8.46 16.49
CA ILE A 26 15.97 7.86 15.52
C ILE A 26 16.74 7.37 14.28
N PHE A 27 17.66 8.15 13.75
CA PHE A 27 18.46 7.76 12.58
C PHE A 27 19.57 6.74 12.89
N SER A 28 19.89 6.53 14.16
CA SER A 28 20.90 5.56 14.58
C SER A 28 20.36 4.11 14.52
N PRO A 29 21.22 3.09 14.34
CA PRO A 29 20.82 1.69 14.17
C PRO A 29 20.42 0.98 15.49
N ILE A 30 19.98 1.73 16.50
CA ILE A 30 19.69 1.21 17.85
C ILE A 30 18.36 0.43 17.93
N PHE A 31 17.54 0.44 16.87
CA PHE A 31 16.23 -0.24 16.83
C PHE A 31 16.37 -1.66 16.23
N GLY A 32 17.20 -2.50 16.84
CA GLY A 32 17.42 -3.86 16.36
C GLY A 32 18.26 -3.95 15.09
N GLY A 33 19.24 -3.04 14.93
CA GLY A 33 20.16 -3.00 13.79
C GLY A 33 19.68 -2.13 12.63
N VAL A 34 18.47 -1.57 12.72
CA VAL A 34 17.92 -0.59 11.76
C VAL A 34 17.62 0.73 12.46
N ASN A 35 17.41 1.79 11.68
CA ASN A 35 16.95 3.07 12.23
C ASN A 35 15.46 3.01 12.60
N GLY A 36 15.00 3.97 13.40
CA GLY A 36 13.63 4.03 13.91
C GLY A 36 12.57 4.22 12.82
N LEU A 37 12.91 4.84 11.68
CA LEU A 37 11.99 5.00 10.55
C LEU A 37 11.77 3.65 9.85
N ASP A 38 12.86 2.92 9.57
CA ASP A 38 12.79 1.58 8.98
C ASP A 38 12.09 0.60 9.92
N TYR A 39 12.33 0.69 11.23
CA TYR A 39 11.62 -0.12 12.22
C TYR A 39 10.11 0.15 12.18
N ALA A 40 9.72 1.42 12.18
CA ALA A 40 8.32 1.82 12.12
C ALA A 40 7.68 1.35 10.80
N ASP A 41 8.32 1.59 9.66
CA ASP A 41 7.83 1.17 8.34
C ASP A 41 7.64 -0.35 8.26
N ASN A 42 8.65 -1.12 8.68
CA ASN A 42 8.55 -2.58 8.74
C ASN A 42 7.39 -3.04 9.64
N LEU A 43 7.22 -2.42 10.82
CA LEU A 43 6.10 -2.73 11.71
C LEU A 43 4.75 -2.43 11.03
N PHE A 44 4.60 -1.23 10.45
CA PHE A 44 3.36 -0.84 9.77
C PHE A 44 3.05 -1.72 8.56
N ASN A 45 4.06 -2.16 7.79
CA ASN A 45 3.89 -3.07 6.67
C ASN A 45 3.41 -4.47 7.12
N LYS A 46 4.01 -5.02 8.19
CA LYS A 46 3.57 -6.29 8.79
C LYS A 46 2.13 -6.20 9.31
N LEU A 47 1.79 -5.09 9.96
CA LEU A 47 0.44 -4.84 10.47
C LEU A 47 -0.58 -4.64 9.34
N SER A 48 -0.23 -3.87 8.31
CA SER A 48 -1.08 -3.63 7.13
C SER A 48 -1.36 -4.93 6.39
N LYS A 49 -0.36 -5.82 6.28
CA LYS A 49 -0.56 -7.18 5.79
C LYS A 49 -1.48 -7.98 6.74
N GLY A 50 -1.35 -7.90 8.05
CA GLY A 50 -2.29 -8.59 8.94
C GLY A 50 -3.75 -8.16 8.75
N SER A 51 -3.97 -6.87 8.50
CA SER A 51 -5.32 -6.29 8.36
C SER A 51 -5.94 -6.41 6.97
N SER A 52 -5.14 -6.67 5.94
CA SER A 52 -5.59 -6.67 4.54
C SER A 52 -6.01 -8.05 4.02
N TYR A 53 -6.18 -9.03 4.91
CA TYR A 53 -6.50 -10.41 4.53
C TYR A 53 -7.99 -10.59 4.25
N PHE A 54 -8.41 -10.14 3.06
CA PHE A 54 -9.80 -10.23 2.59
C PHE A 54 -10.06 -11.42 1.66
N ILE A 55 -9.03 -12.18 1.31
CA ILE A 55 -9.06 -13.28 0.33
C ILE A 55 -10.19 -14.29 0.60
N PRO A 56 -10.42 -14.80 1.83
CA PRO A 56 -11.52 -15.75 2.08
C PRO A 56 -12.91 -15.17 1.78
N LYS A 57 -13.09 -13.86 2.04
CA LYS A 57 -14.36 -13.17 1.75
C LYS A 57 -14.58 -13.02 0.25
N VAL A 58 -13.52 -12.67 -0.49
CA VAL A 58 -13.58 -12.54 -1.96
C VAL A 58 -13.79 -13.91 -2.61
N GLN A 59 -13.14 -14.96 -2.11
CA GLN A 59 -13.33 -16.34 -2.56
C GLN A 59 -14.80 -16.77 -2.43
N LYS A 60 -15.42 -16.51 -1.28
CA LYS A 60 -16.86 -16.78 -1.08
C LYS A 60 -17.74 -15.95 -2.03
N ASN A 61 -17.34 -14.72 -2.36
CA ASN A 61 -18.07 -13.90 -3.32
C ASN A 61 -17.95 -14.45 -4.76
N ALA A 62 -16.81 -15.06 -5.10
CA ALA A 62 -16.57 -15.66 -6.42
C ALA A 62 -17.53 -16.80 -6.75
N GLU A 63 -18.00 -17.54 -5.73
CA GLU A 63 -18.99 -18.61 -5.90
C GLU A 63 -20.30 -18.12 -6.53
N LYS A 64 -20.68 -16.84 -6.33
CA LYS A 64 -21.89 -16.24 -6.95
C LYS A 64 -21.74 -16.03 -8.46
N PHE A 65 -20.52 -16.08 -8.97
CA PHE A 65 -20.20 -15.90 -10.38
C PHE A 65 -19.81 -17.23 -11.05
N ALA A 66 -19.89 -18.36 -10.33
CA ALA A 66 -19.70 -19.68 -10.91
C ALA A 66 -20.79 -19.96 -11.95
N GLY A 67 -20.40 -20.49 -13.11
CA GLY A 67 -21.29 -20.74 -14.24
C GLY A 67 -21.54 -19.50 -15.12
N LYS A 68 -21.09 -18.29 -14.73
CA LYS A 68 -21.33 -17.09 -15.53
C LYS A 68 -20.36 -17.03 -16.73
N PRO A 69 -20.88 -17.02 -17.98
CA PRO A 69 -20.03 -16.98 -19.15
C PRO A 69 -19.34 -15.63 -19.29
N LEU A 70 -18.03 -15.68 -19.50
CA LEU A 70 -17.17 -14.56 -19.79
C LEU A 70 -16.71 -14.64 -21.24
N SER A 71 -16.92 -13.56 -21.98
CA SER A 71 -16.31 -13.35 -23.30
C SER A 71 -15.94 -11.89 -23.41
N LEU A 72 -14.64 -11.61 -23.47
CA LEU A 72 -14.11 -10.25 -23.53
C LEU A 72 -12.82 -10.21 -24.33
N THR A 73 -12.60 -9.09 -25.03
CA THR A 73 -11.34 -8.84 -25.73
C THR A 73 -10.64 -7.68 -25.06
N ILE A 74 -9.43 -7.91 -24.53
CA ILE A 74 -8.57 -6.89 -23.95
C ILE A 74 -7.43 -6.57 -24.90
N LYS A 75 -7.05 -5.30 -24.94
CA LYS A 75 -5.85 -4.83 -25.65
C LYS A 75 -4.74 -4.49 -24.66
N LEU A 76 -3.58 -5.10 -24.85
CA LEU A 76 -2.38 -4.80 -24.07
C LEU A 76 -1.46 -3.85 -24.83
N ASP A 77 -0.69 -3.05 -24.09
CA ASP A 77 0.05 -1.91 -24.68
C ASP A 77 1.40 -2.34 -25.28
N LYS A 78 1.93 -3.50 -24.86
CA LYS A 78 3.24 -4.02 -25.30
C LYS A 78 3.15 -5.49 -25.75
N PRO A 79 3.77 -5.88 -26.88
CA PRO A 79 3.78 -7.27 -27.34
C PRO A 79 4.32 -8.28 -26.30
N GLU A 80 5.37 -7.90 -25.56
CA GLU A 80 5.94 -8.75 -24.51
C GLU A 80 4.93 -9.07 -23.38
N GLN A 81 4.04 -8.13 -23.07
CA GLN A 81 2.98 -8.35 -22.08
C GLN A 81 1.92 -9.32 -22.61
N VAL A 82 1.70 -9.35 -23.93
CA VAL A 82 0.77 -10.28 -24.58
C VAL A 82 1.27 -11.69 -24.40
N GLU A 83 2.52 -11.99 -24.73
CA GLU A 83 3.06 -13.35 -24.59
C GLU A 83 2.99 -13.85 -23.15
N LYS A 84 3.39 -13.01 -22.18
CA LYS A 84 3.34 -13.38 -20.76
C LYS A 84 1.90 -13.62 -20.29
N THR A 85 0.97 -12.75 -20.67
CA THR A 85 -0.44 -12.86 -20.27
C THR A 85 -1.11 -14.08 -20.90
N VAL A 86 -0.85 -14.36 -22.19
CA VAL A 86 -1.36 -15.56 -22.86
C VAL A 86 -0.82 -16.82 -22.18
N LYS A 87 0.48 -16.87 -21.86
CA LYS A 87 1.07 -18.01 -21.13
C LYS A 87 0.38 -18.24 -19.78
N VAL A 88 0.15 -17.18 -19.02
CA VAL A 88 -0.54 -17.27 -17.72
C VAL A 88 -1.99 -17.75 -17.88
N LEU A 89 -2.75 -17.17 -18.81
CA LEU A 89 -4.14 -17.55 -19.05
C LEU A 89 -4.28 -19.02 -19.51
N LEU A 90 -3.42 -19.48 -20.43
CA LEU A 90 -3.43 -20.86 -20.90
C LEU A 90 -3.06 -21.85 -19.78
N ALA A 91 -2.03 -21.55 -18.98
CA ALA A 91 -1.66 -22.38 -17.84
C ALA A 91 -2.73 -22.39 -16.72
N ALA A 92 -3.57 -21.34 -16.67
CA ALA A 92 -4.74 -21.28 -15.80
C ALA A 92 -5.96 -22.05 -16.35
N GLY A 93 -5.85 -22.65 -17.55
CA GLY A 93 -6.93 -23.40 -18.19
C GLY A 93 -7.99 -22.52 -18.86
N VAL A 94 -7.69 -21.24 -19.10
CA VAL A 94 -8.61 -20.29 -19.74
C VAL A 94 -8.47 -20.38 -21.26
N GLN A 95 -9.58 -20.30 -21.98
CA GLN A 95 -9.54 -20.28 -23.44
C GLN A 95 -9.15 -18.89 -23.93
N VAL A 96 -8.10 -18.83 -24.76
CA VAL A 96 -7.51 -17.58 -25.23
C VAL A 96 -7.41 -17.56 -26.75
N GLY A 97 -7.96 -16.52 -27.37
CA GLY A 97 -7.64 -16.12 -28.74
C GLY A 97 -6.64 -14.97 -28.72
N LYS A 98 -5.60 -15.02 -29.55
CA LYS A 98 -4.61 -13.94 -29.68
C LYS A 98 -4.66 -13.38 -31.09
N LYS A 99 -4.73 -12.06 -31.22
CA LYS A 99 -4.61 -11.33 -32.49
C LYS A 99 -3.81 -10.06 -32.25
N ASP A 100 -2.55 -10.01 -32.72
CA ASP A 100 -1.62 -8.92 -32.46
C ASP A 100 -1.50 -8.58 -30.97
N THR A 101 -1.98 -7.41 -30.55
CA THR A 101 -2.01 -6.94 -29.16
C THR A 101 -3.32 -7.25 -28.43
N ASP A 102 -4.27 -7.84 -29.13
CA ASP A 102 -5.61 -8.15 -28.62
C ASP A 102 -5.66 -9.61 -28.14
N ILE A 103 -6.20 -9.79 -26.95
CA ILE A 103 -6.41 -11.08 -26.30
C ILE A 103 -7.90 -11.24 -26.05
N THR A 104 -8.51 -12.20 -26.73
CA THR A 104 -9.88 -12.63 -26.47
C THR A 104 -9.86 -13.72 -25.41
N ILE A 105 -10.54 -13.48 -24.30
CA ILE A 105 -10.67 -14.38 -23.16
C ILE A 105 -12.08 -14.94 -23.17
N THR A 106 -12.20 -16.25 -23.17
CA THR A 106 -13.50 -16.95 -23.10
C THR A 106 -13.46 -18.01 -22.02
N GLY A 107 -14.54 -18.14 -21.26
CA GLY A 107 -14.65 -19.18 -20.23
C GLY A 107 -15.64 -18.82 -19.13
N ASP A 108 -15.42 -19.39 -17.96
CA ASP A 108 -16.24 -19.17 -16.77
C ASP A 108 -15.62 -18.09 -15.87
N LEU A 109 -16.39 -17.05 -15.55
CA LEU A 109 -15.93 -15.92 -14.74
C LEU A 109 -15.56 -16.36 -13.31
N GLY A 110 -16.37 -17.21 -12.69
CA GLY A 110 -16.16 -17.68 -11.33
C GLY A 110 -14.93 -18.58 -11.21
N GLN A 111 -14.71 -19.50 -12.15
CA GLN A 111 -13.54 -20.37 -12.20
C GLN A 111 -12.26 -19.57 -12.45
N MET A 112 -12.29 -18.64 -13.42
CA MET A 112 -11.13 -17.77 -13.69
C MET A 112 -10.79 -16.94 -12.44
N ALA A 113 -11.78 -16.29 -11.83
CA ALA A 113 -11.56 -15.52 -10.62
C ALA A 113 -11.07 -16.42 -9.46
N GLY A 114 -11.64 -17.60 -9.27
CA GLY A 114 -11.20 -18.57 -8.26
C GLY A 114 -9.74 -18.98 -8.44
N ARG A 115 -9.27 -19.14 -9.69
CA ARG A 115 -7.85 -19.42 -9.95
C ARG A 115 -6.97 -18.23 -9.60
N ILE A 116 -7.36 -17.02 -10.01
CA ILE A 116 -6.64 -15.77 -9.68
C ILE A 116 -6.55 -15.60 -8.16
N ILE A 117 -7.64 -15.80 -7.43
CA ILE A 117 -7.71 -15.67 -5.98
C ILE A 117 -6.81 -16.72 -5.31
N LYS A 118 -6.76 -17.96 -5.82
CA LYS A 118 -5.86 -19.00 -5.31
C LYS A 118 -4.39 -18.63 -5.48
N ASP A 119 -4.00 -18.12 -6.65
CA ASP A 119 -2.61 -17.69 -6.87
C ASP A 119 -2.26 -16.49 -5.97
N ALA A 120 -3.20 -15.54 -5.82
CA ALA A 120 -3.05 -14.41 -4.90
C ALA A 120 -2.91 -14.88 -3.44
N ASP A 121 -3.65 -15.91 -3.03
CA ASP A 121 -3.57 -16.46 -1.68
C ASP A 121 -2.21 -17.10 -1.39
N ALA A 122 -1.68 -17.87 -2.35
CA ALA A 122 -0.33 -18.41 -2.27
C ALA A 122 0.71 -17.29 -2.14
N MET A 123 0.60 -16.25 -2.97
CA MET A 123 1.48 -15.07 -2.89
C MET A 123 1.34 -14.34 -1.55
N TYR A 124 0.12 -14.18 -1.04
CA TYR A 124 -0.13 -13.56 0.26
C TYR A 124 0.56 -14.31 1.40
N HIS A 125 0.57 -15.63 1.34
CA HIS A 125 1.24 -16.48 2.33
C HIS A 125 2.72 -16.72 2.04
N ASN A 126 3.33 -15.92 1.16
CA ASN A 126 4.74 -16.00 0.75
C ASN A 126 5.11 -17.32 0.05
N LYS A 127 4.13 -18.07 -0.46
CA LYS A 127 4.28 -19.33 -1.20
C LYS A 127 4.41 -19.08 -2.70
N GLY A 128 5.20 -18.07 -3.07
CA GLY A 128 5.39 -17.68 -4.47
C GLY A 128 5.99 -18.78 -5.34
N SER A 129 6.75 -19.71 -4.76
CA SER A 129 7.27 -20.89 -5.47
C SER A 129 6.16 -21.79 -6.04
N GLU A 130 5.01 -21.89 -5.37
CA GLU A 130 3.86 -22.64 -5.88
C GLU A 130 3.30 -21.99 -7.16
N VAL A 131 3.21 -20.66 -7.16
CA VAL A 131 2.78 -19.89 -8.33
C VAL A 131 3.81 -20.00 -9.44
N SER A 132 5.10 -19.79 -9.13
CA SER A 132 6.15 -19.88 -10.13
C SER A 132 6.21 -21.26 -10.79
N ALA A 133 6.07 -22.33 -10.01
CA ALA A 133 6.01 -23.70 -10.52
C ALA A 133 4.78 -23.94 -11.41
N ALA A 134 3.61 -23.40 -11.03
CA ALA A 134 2.38 -23.57 -11.80
C ALA A 134 2.41 -22.89 -13.18
N TYR A 135 3.19 -21.81 -13.34
CA TYR A 135 3.23 -21.00 -14.56
C TYR A 135 4.56 -21.06 -15.32
N GLY A 136 5.61 -21.63 -14.73
CA GLY A 136 6.97 -21.60 -15.27
C GLY A 136 7.44 -20.18 -15.55
N MET A 137 7.14 -19.26 -14.62
CA MET A 137 7.38 -17.82 -14.72
C MET A 137 7.65 -17.26 -13.33
N ASP A 138 8.35 -16.13 -13.23
CA ASP A 138 8.49 -15.39 -11.97
C ASP A 138 7.10 -15.06 -11.38
N GLU A 139 6.92 -15.32 -10.09
CA GLU A 139 5.63 -15.20 -9.42
C GLU A 139 5.08 -13.76 -9.40
N LYS A 140 5.94 -12.74 -9.39
CA LYS A 140 5.53 -11.34 -9.49
C LYS A 140 5.10 -11.00 -10.91
N GLU A 141 5.73 -11.58 -11.92
CA GLU A 141 5.29 -11.44 -13.31
C GLU A 141 3.91 -12.06 -13.54
N VAL A 142 3.61 -13.20 -12.92
CA VAL A 142 2.26 -13.82 -12.94
C VAL A 142 1.23 -12.88 -12.31
N MET A 143 1.52 -12.34 -11.12
CA MET A 143 0.61 -11.39 -10.45
C MET A 143 0.38 -10.13 -11.31
N ARG A 144 1.43 -9.61 -11.96
CA ARG A 144 1.31 -8.46 -12.86
C ARG A 144 0.48 -8.79 -14.10
N ALA A 145 0.62 -9.99 -14.66
CA ALA A 145 -0.22 -10.45 -15.76
C ALA A 145 -1.70 -10.49 -15.35
N TRP A 146 -2.00 -11.05 -14.17
CA TRP A 146 -3.36 -11.04 -13.64
C TRP A 146 -3.91 -9.64 -13.40
N TRP A 147 -3.10 -8.76 -12.81
CA TRP A 147 -3.50 -7.36 -12.59
C TRP A 147 -3.80 -6.64 -13.91
N ASN A 148 -3.03 -6.87 -14.96
CA ASN A 148 -3.28 -6.31 -16.29
C ASN A 148 -4.60 -6.83 -16.89
N VAL A 149 -4.84 -8.15 -16.80
CA VAL A 149 -6.09 -8.77 -17.25
C VAL A 149 -7.28 -8.16 -16.54
N LEU A 150 -7.26 -8.13 -15.19
CA LEU A 150 -8.36 -7.58 -14.39
C LEU A 150 -8.59 -6.10 -14.67
N SER A 151 -7.53 -5.30 -14.77
CA SER A 151 -7.62 -3.86 -15.03
C SER A 151 -8.22 -3.53 -16.40
N LYS A 152 -7.89 -4.31 -17.43
CA LYS A 152 -8.45 -4.13 -18.78
C LYS A 152 -9.86 -4.75 -18.87
N ALA A 153 -10.11 -5.88 -18.21
CA ALA A 153 -11.42 -6.52 -18.14
C ALA A 153 -12.46 -5.64 -17.43
N ASP A 154 -12.12 -4.98 -16.31
CA ASP A 154 -13.01 -4.02 -15.63
C ASP A 154 -13.48 -2.91 -16.58
N LYS A 155 -12.56 -2.32 -17.36
CA LYS A 155 -12.89 -1.28 -18.34
C LYS A 155 -13.79 -1.82 -19.44
N GLU A 156 -13.51 -3.00 -19.96
CA GLU A 156 -14.26 -3.56 -21.08
C GLU A 156 -15.66 -4.04 -20.67
N LEU A 157 -15.79 -4.71 -19.52
CA LEU A 157 -17.08 -5.10 -18.98
C LEU A 157 -17.98 -3.90 -18.69
N LYS A 158 -17.41 -2.78 -18.21
CA LYS A 158 -18.16 -1.52 -18.05
C LYS A 158 -18.71 -0.98 -19.37
N LYS A 159 -17.94 -1.02 -20.46
CA LYS A 159 -18.44 -0.63 -21.79
C LYS A 159 -19.56 -1.54 -22.28
N GLN A 160 -19.46 -2.84 -21.97
CA GLN A 160 -20.51 -3.83 -22.25
C GLN A 160 -21.71 -3.74 -21.30
N LYS A 161 -21.75 -2.75 -20.38
CA LYS A 161 -22.77 -2.56 -19.34
C LYS A 161 -22.88 -3.73 -18.35
N LYS A 162 -21.87 -4.60 -18.27
CA LYS A 162 -21.71 -5.69 -17.30
C LYS A 162 -21.07 -5.19 -16.01
N ILE A 163 -21.78 -4.30 -15.31
CA ILE A 163 -21.26 -3.56 -14.15
C ILE A 163 -21.03 -4.45 -12.94
N GLU A 164 -21.87 -5.47 -12.74
CA GLU A 164 -21.74 -6.40 -11.62
C GLU A 164 -20.45 -7.22 -11.73
N GLU A 165 -20.17 -7.76 -12.91
CA GLU A 165 -18.96 -8.52 -13.23
C GLU A 165 -17.71 -7.64 -13.16
N ALA A 166 -17.79 -6.41 -13.67
CA ALA A 166 -16.70 -5.44 -13.57
C ALA A 166 -16.36 -5.12 -12.10
N ASN A 167 -17.37 -4.84 -11.27
CA ASN A 167 -17.19 -4.57 -9.85
C ASN A 167 -16.59 -5.77 -9.11
N PHE A 168 -17.03 -6.99 -9.45
CA PHE A 168 -16.46 -8.20 -8.90
C PHE A 168 -14.98 -8.38 -9.28
N LEU A 169 -14.61 -8.26 -10.56
CA LEU A 169 -13.21 -8.34 -10.97
C LEU A 169 -12.34 -7.22 -10.38
N GLY A 170 -12.91 -6.02 -10.24
CA GLY A 170 -12.26 -4.91 -9.53
C GLY A 170 -12.04 -5.20 -8.05
N GLU A 171 -12.98 -5.88 -7.39
CA GLU A 171 -12.82 -6.36 -6.01
C GLU A 171 -11.71 -7.43 -5.93
N VAL A 172 -11.67 -8.39 -6.85
CA VAL A 172 -10.59 -9.38 -6.93
C VAL A 172 -9.24 -8.69 -7.06
N SER A 173 -9.09 -7.71 -7.95
CA SER A 173 -7.83 -6.97 -8.08
C SER A 173 -7.42 -6.28 -6.78
N LYS A 174 -8.30 -5.44 -6.23
CA LYS A 174 -7.99 -4.55 -5.09
C LYS A 174 -7.83 -5.26 -3.77
N LYS A 175 -8.53 -6.38 -3.57
CA LYS A 175 -8.59 -7.09 -2.28
C LYS A 175 -7.82 -8.41 -2.26
N THR A 176 -7.30 -8.85 -3.40
CA THR A 176 -6.49 -10.07 -3.48
C THR A 176 -5.14 -9.79 -4.13
N ILE A 177 -5.12 -9.47 -5.44
CA ILE A 177 -3.88 -9.32 -6.22
C ILE A 177 -2.99 -8.19 -5.68
N GLU A 178 -3.55 -7.01 -5.45
CA GLU A 178 -2.77 -5.85 -4.98
C GLU A 178 -2.14 -6.10 -3.60
N PRO A 179 -2.89 -6.53 -2.55
CA PRO A 179 -2.28 -6.92 -1.28
C PRO A 179 -1.27 -8.06 -1.39
N ALA A 180 -1.58 -9.09 -2.18
CA ALA A 180 -0.70 -10.25 -2.36
C ALA A 180 0.63 -9.86 -3.01
N TYR A 181 0.61 -8.99 -4.03
CA TYR A 181 1.82 -8.49 -4.69
C TYR A 181 2.62 -7.54 -3.78
N ASN A 182 1.94 -6.59 -3.14
CA ASN A 182 2.59 -5.53 -2.36
C ASN A 182 3.21 -6.06 -1.07
N PHE A 183 2.56 -7.03 -0.42
CA PHE A 183 3.02 -7.60 0.85
C PHE A 183 3.75 -8.94 0.69
N TYR A 184 4.11 -9.34 -0.54
CA TYR A 184 4.88 -10.55 -0.77
C TYR A 184 6.25 -10.49 -0.07
N LYS A 185 6.65 -11.59 0.57
CA LYS A 185 7.83 -11.76 1.44
C LYS A 185 7.79 -11.02 2.79
N ILE A 186 6.66 -10.41 3.14
CA ILE A 186 6.44 -9.79 4.47
C ILE A 186 5.68 -10.78 5.36
N GLU A 187 6.02 -10.87 6.64
CA GLU A 187 5.27 -11.68 7.60
C GLU A 187 4.16 -10.85 8.26
N GLY A 188 2.91 -11.25 8.05
CA GLY A 188 1.76 -10.52 8.58
C GLY A 188 1.68 -10.63 10.10
N GLN A 189 1.35 -9.53 10.77
CA GLN A 189 1.11 -9.49 12.22
C GLN A 189 -0.25 -8.85 12.51
N ARG A 190 -0.94 -9.33 13.54
CA ARG A 190 -2.25 -8.77 13.91
C ARG A 190 -2.06 -7.42 14.61
N VAL A 191 -2.86 -6.44 14.21
CA VAL A 191 -2.86 -5.09 14.82
C VAL A 191 -3.15 -5.12 16.31
N VAL A 192 -4.09 -5.97 16.74
CA VAL A 192 -4.48 -6.08 18.15
C VAL A 192 -3.30 -6.45 19.05
N ASP A 193 -2.38 -7.29 18.55
CA ASP A 193 -1.22 -7.77 19.30
C ASP A 193 -0.13 -6.68 19.46
N LYS A 194 -0.23 -5.58 18.70
CA LYS A 194 0.73 -4.46 18.70
C LYS A 194 0.10 -3.11 19.03
N ALA A 195 -1.13 -3.09 19.56
CA ALA A 195 -1.87 -1.87 19.84
C ALA A 195 -1.08 -0.87 20.70
N GLY A 196 -0.42 -1.34 21.78
CA GLY A 196 0.38 -0.48 22.65
C GLY A 196 1.56 0.20 21.94
N VAL A 197 2.27 -0.54 21.08
CA VAL A 197 3.40 0.02 20.29
C VAL A 197 2.88 1.05 19.28
N MET A 198 1.75 0.78 18.63
CA MET A 198 1.14 1.67 17.65
C MET A 198 0.66 2.98 18.29
N THR A 199 -0.02 2.89 19.44
CA THR A 199 -0.42 4.06 20.23
C THR A 199 0.81 4.85 20.68
N GLY A 200 1.86 4.16 21.14
CA GLY A 200 3.13 4.78 21.50
C GLY A 200 3.77 5.56 20.34
N LEU A 201 3.84 4.96 19.14
CA LEU A 201 4.37 5.63 17.94
C LEU A 201 3.53 6.86 17.53
N LEU A 202 2.20 6.78 17.63
CA LEU A 202 1.31 7.89 17.31
C LEU A 202 1.46 9.04 18.31
N VAL A 203 1.46 8.74 19.61
CA VAL A 203 1.68 9.72 20.67
C VAL A 203 3.05 10.35 20.53
N PHE A 204 4.07 9.54 20.28
CA PHE A 204 5.42 10.02 20.01
C PHE A 204 5.46 10.97 18.81
N TYR A 205 4.83 10.61 17.69
CA TYR A 205 4.77 11.46 16.50
C TYR A 205 4.15 12.84 16.80
N VAL A 206 3.04 12.88 17.53
CA VAL A 206 2.38 14.14 17.90
C VAL A 206 3.27 14.98 18.83
N ILE A 207 3.84 14.36 19.87
CA ILE A 207 4.74 15.07 20.79
C ILE A 207 5.98 15.58 20.06
N TYR A 208 6.60 14.74 19.22
CA TYR A 208 7.80 15.05 18.45
C TYR A 208 7.57 16.22 17.48
N THR A 209 6.44 16.23 16.76
CA THR A 209 6.10 17.32 15.82
C THR A 209 5.80 18.63 16.55
N MET A 210 5.07 18.57 17.67
CA MET A 210 4.82 19.74 18.51
C MET A 210 6.11 20.27 19.15
N TRP A 211 6.98 19.38 19.63
CA TRP A 211 8.25 19.73 20.26
C TRP A 211 9.10 20.59 19.33
N TRP A 212 9.28 20.17 18.08
CA TRP A 212 9.98 20.98 17.08
C TRP A 212 9.29 22.33 16.85
N GLY A 213 7.97 22.32 16.69
CA GLY A 213 7.18 23.54 16.51
C GLY A 213 7.38 24.56 17.64
N TYR A 214 7.35 24.11 18.89
CA TYR A 214 7.59 24.97 20.05
C TYR A 214 9.04 25.42 20.17
N ALA A 215 10.02 24.59 19.81
CA ALA A 215 11.43 24.99 19.80
C ALA A 215 11.65 26.18 18.86
N VAL A 216 11.14 26.09 17.63
CA VAL A 216 11.21 27.15 16.62
C VAL A 216 10.42 28.38 17.07
N PHE A 217 9.20 28.19 17.60
CA PHE A 217 8.36 29.28 18.11
C PHE A 217 9.07 30.09 19.22
N TYR A 218 9.65 29.43 20.22
CA TYR A 218 10.33 30.10 21.31
C TYR A 218 11.62 30.79 20.88
N MET A 219 12.36 30.21 19.92
CA MET A 219 13.51 30.89 19.32
C MET A 219 13.09 32.20 18.63
N PHE A 220 12.03 32.18 17.81
CA PHE A 220 11.54 33.39 17.14
C PHE A 220 10.95 34.43 18.10
N ASP A 221 10.20 34.01 19.12
CA ASP A 221 9.72 34.91 20.18
C ASP A 221 10.91 35.55 20.93
N GLY A 222 11.98 34.78 21.18
CA GLY A 222 13.24 35.26 21.75
C GLY A 222 13.95 36.33 20.91
N LEU A 223 13.80 36.27 19.58
CA LEU A 223 14.28 37.29 18.64
C LEU A 223 13.33 38.50 18.53
N GLY A 224 12.13 38.41 19.12
CA GLY A 224 11.11 39.45 19.10
C GLY A 224 10.11 39.35 17.93
N LEU A 225 10.13 38.24 17.19
CA LEU A 225 9.12 37.90 16.18
C LEU A 225 7.97 37.16 16.87
N SER A 226 7.18 37.92 17.63
CA SER A 226 6.08 37.39 18.44
C SER A 226 4.74 37.59 17.72
N MET A 227 3.84 36.61 17.77
CA MET A 227 2.45 36.73 17.27
C MET A 227 1.53 37.51 18.24
N LYS A 228 2.10 38.42 19.05
CA LYS A 228 1.30 39.32 19.89
C LYS A 228 0.77 40.44 19.02
N LYS A 229 -0.57 40.63 19.03
CA LYS A 229 -1.25 41.73 18.33
C LYS A 229 -0.53 43.04 18.68
N ALA A 230 -0.10 43.80 17.66
CA ALA A 230 0.53 45.10 17.88
C ALA A 230 -0.41 45.95 18.74
N LYS A 231 0.09 46.51 19.84
CA LYS A 231 -0.70 47.46 20.63
C LYS A 231 -1.06 48.62 19.70
N VAL A 232 -2.36 48.83 19.48
CA VAL A 232 -2.85 49.99 18.74
C VAL A 232 -2.30 51.23 19.44
N LYS A 233 -1.43 51.98 18.77
CA LYS A 233 -1.02 53.29 19.24
C LYS A 233 -2.26 54.17 19.21
N LYS A 234 -2.77 54.55 20.37
CA LYS A 234 -3.66 55.71 20.47
C LYS A 234 -2.77 56.94 20.41
N GLU A 235 -2.90 57.71 19.34
CA GLU A 235 -2.36 59.07 19.29
C GLU A 235 -3.17 59.90 20.31
N VAL A 236 -2.45 60.65 21.16
CA VAL A 236 -3.00 61.63 22.11
C VAL A 236 -2.73 63.00 21.51
#